data_AF-A0ABD3QM70-F1
#
_entry.id   AF-A0ABD3QM70-F1
#
_cell.length_a   1.000
_cell.length_b   1.000
_cell.length_c   1.000
_cell.angle_alpha   90.00
_cell.angle_beta   90.00
_cell.angle_gamma   90.00
#
_symmetry.space_group_name_H-M   'P 1'
#
loop_
_entity.id
_entity.type
_entity.pdbx_description
1 polymer ?
#
loop_
_entity_poly.entity_id
_entity_poly.type
_entity_poly.pdbx_seq_one_letter_code
_entity_poly.pdbx_strand_id
1 'polypeptide(L)'
;MVQSGDLHSGLAAESSAQSLNQMIRWVMTKEEHCSKIIKLVSEYCLCQRVKKEVFANDQDFIEALKAHHAVMQAAMKCKQSVDTATADALDHAIEDFGKMYLK
;
A
#
# COMPACT_ATOMS: atom_id res chain seq x y z
N MET A 1 11.72 12.91 -3.34
CA MET A 1 12.05 11.58 -2.80
C MET A 1 12.82 10.86 -3.89
N VAL A 2 14.07 10.44 -3.62
CA VAL A 2 14.78 9.56 -4.55
C VAL A 2 13.96 8.27 -4.65
N GLN A 3 13.44 7.97 -5.83
CA GLN A 3 12.66 6.76 -6.07
C GLN A 3 13.53 5.54 -5.79
N SER A 4 12.97 4.52 -5.14
CA SER A 4 13.68 3.28 -4.80
C SER A 4 14.37 2.60 -5.99
N GLY A 5 13.98 2.92 -7.24
CA GLY A 5 14.66 2.45 -8.45
C GLY A 5 16.10 2.94 -8.60
N ASP A 6 16.41 4.18 -8.22
CA ASP A 6 17.75 4.76 -8.39
C ASP A 6 18.77 4.23 -7.38
N LEU A 7 18.31 3.67 -6.25
CA LEU A 7 19.16 3.02 -5.24
C LEU A 7 19.51 1.57 -5.61
N HIS A 8 18.66 0.88 -6.37
CA HIS A 8 18.90 -0.51 -6.75
C HIS A 8 20.03 -0.67 -7.77
N SER A 9 20.21 0.29 -8.69
CA SER A 9 21.25 0.22 -9.72
C SER A 9 22.68 0.34 -9.15
N GLY A 10 22.86 1.06 -8.05
CA GLY A 10 24.14 1.22 -7.36
C GLY A 10 24.53 0.04 -6.46
N LEU A 11 23.56 -0.63 -5.82
CA LEU A 11 23.85 -1.75 -4.91
C LEU A 11 24.17 -3.07 -5.62
N ALA A 12 23.64 -3.29 -6.82
CA ALA A 12 23.89 -4.52 -7.57
C ALA A 12 25.33 -4.60 -8.13
N ALA A 13 26.02 -3.45 -8.25
CA ALA A 13 27.39 -3.39 -8.71
C ALA A 13 28.43 -3.79 -7.64
N GLU A 14 28.05 -3.76 -6.35
CA GLU A 14 28.88 -4.21 -5.23
C GLU A 14 28.13 -5.25 -4.39
N SER A 15 28.39 -6.53 -4.65
CA SER A 15 27.95 -7.69 -3.84
C SER A 15 28.64 -7.75 -2.48
N SER A 16 28.56 -6.68 -1.69
CA SER A 16 29.15 -6.57 -0.36
C SER A 16 28.19 -7.04 0.74
N ALA A 17 28.73 -7.42 1.89
CA ALA A 17 27.91 -7.71 3.08
C ALA A 17 27.08 -6.48 3.50
N GLN A 18 27.55 -5.25 3.24
CA GLN A 18 26.79 -4.04 3.51
C GLN A 18 25.58 -3.90 2.57
N SER A 19 25.71 -4.18 1.27
CA SER A 19 24.59 -4.07 0.32
C SER A 19 23.48 -5.08 0.63
N LEU A 20 23.85 -6.31 1.02
CA LEU A 20 22.90 -7.32 1.52
C LEU A 20 22.12 -6.85 2.75
N ASN A 21 22.82 -6.28 3.74
CA ASN A 21 22.17 -5.75 4.95
C ASN A 21 21.18 -4.63 4.63
N GLN A 22 21.48 -3.78 3.63
CA GLN A 22 20.56 -2.71 3.23
C GLN A 22 19.32 -3.23 2.51
N MET A 23 19.49 -4.18 1.58
CA MET A 23 18.34 -4.81 0.92
C MET A 23 17.38 -5.46 1.93
N ILE A 24 17.92 -6.19 2.91
CA ILE A 24 17.11 -6.81 3.97
C ILE A 24 16.34 -5.74 4.74
N ARG A 25 16.99 -4.65 5.16
CA ARG A 25 16.33 -3.55 5.89
C ARG A 25 15.21 -2.90 5.07
N TRP A 26 15.42 -2.69 3.77
CA TRP A 26 14.40 -2.12 2.90
C TRP A 26 13.20 -3.04 2.70
N VAL A 27 13.43 -4.34 2.49
CA VAL A 27 12.35 -5.34 2.41
C VAL A 27 11.55 -5.35 3.71
N MET A 28 12.20 -5.46 4.86
CA MET A 28 11.53 -5.46 6.17
C MET A 28 10.73 -4.17 6.40
N THR A 29 11.29 -3.01 6.06
CA THR A 29 10.61 -1.72 6.18
C THR A 29 9.37 -1.66 5.29
N LYS A 30 9.49 -2.04 4.01
CA LYS A 30 8.36 -2.11 3.07
C LYS A 30 7.26 -3.03 3.60
N GLU A 31 7.63 -4.20 4.10
CA GLU A 31 6.66 -5.15 4.63
C GLU A 31 5.92 -4.63 5.85
N GLU A 32 6.61 -3.95 6.75
CA GLU A 32 6.03 -3.31 7.92
C GLU A 32 5.04 -2.22 7.51
N HIS A 33 5.41 -1.33 6.59
CA HIS A 33 4.53 -0.26 6.09
C HIS A 33 3.28 -0.81 5.40
N CYS A 34 3.43 -1.81 4.53
CA CYS A 34 2.27 -2.44 3.88
C CYS A 34 1.34 -3.09 4.90
N SER A 35 1.88 -3.71 5.96
CA SER A 35 1.08 -4.29 7.04
C SER A 35 0.33 -3.23 7.85
N LYS A 36 0.96 -2.08 8.11
CA LYS A 36 0.30 -0.93 8.76
C LYS A 36 -0.84 -0.37 7.91
N ILE A 37 -0.65 -0.27 6.59
CA ILE A 37 -1.70 0.16 5.66
C ILE A 37 -2.89 -0.81 5.72
N ILE A 38 -2.65 -2.12 5.58
CA ILE A 38 -3.72 -3.13 5.66
C ILE A 38 -4.48 -3.00 6.98
N LYS A 39 -3.76 -2.93 8.11
CA LYS A 39 -4.37 -2.80 9.44
C LYS A 39 -5.22 -1.54 9.59
N LEU A 40 -4.70 -0.39 9.18
CA LEU A 40 -5.42 0.88 9.26
C LEU A 40 -6.68 0.84 8.39
N VAL A 41 -6.55 0.36 7.16
CA VAL A 41 -7.67 0.27 6.21
C VAL A 41 -8.72 -0.72 6.71
N SER A 42 -8.32 -1.87 7.24
CA SER A 42 -9.27 -2.87 7.74
C SER A 42 -9.98 -2.41 9.01
N GLU A 43 -9.22 -1.96 10.02
CA GLU A 43 -9.77 -1.72 11.37
C GLU A 43 -10.51 -0.37 11.45
N TYR A 44 -9.85 0.70 11.01
CA TYR A 44 -10.39 2.05 11.14
C TYR A 44 -11.23 2.44 9.92
N CYS A 45 -10.68 2.34 8.72
CA CYS A 45 -11.37 2.85 7.54
C CYS A 45 -12.60 2.00 7.20
N LEU A 46 -12.44 0.68 7.13
CA LEU A 46 -13.51 -0.23 6.74
C LEU A 46 -14.46 -0.53 7.91
N CYS A 47 -13.99 -1.24 8.93
CA CYS A 47 -14.85 -1.73 10.01
C CYS A 47 -15.53 -0.60 10.80
N GLN A 48 -14.82 0.51 11.07
CA GLN A 48 -15.39 1.58 11.88
C GLN A 48 -16.19 2.61 11.06
N ARG A 49 -15.81 2.91 9.82
CA ARG A 49 -16.41 4.02 9.06
C ARG A 49 -17.34 3.63 7.92
N VAL A 50 -17.19 2.46 7.31
CA VAL A 50 -18.06 2.02 6.20
C VAL A 50 -19.28 1.31 6.78
N LYS A 51 -20.30 2.09 7.13
CA LYS A 51 -21.60 1.61 7.61
C LYS A 51 -22.69 1.92 6.60
N LYS A 52 -23.63 1.00 6.37
CA LYS A 52 -24.64 1.15 5.31
C LYS A 52 -25.44 2.45 5.42
N GLU A 53 -25.75 2.88 6.65
CA GLU A 53 -26.51 4.08 6.95
C GLU A 53 -25.81 5.41 6.61
N VAL A 54 -24.50 5.42 6.34
CA VAL A 54 -23.78 6.64 5.93
C VAL A 54 -23.76 6.87 4.41
N PHE A 55 -24.30 5.92 3.63
CA PHE A 55 -24.35 5.99 2.17
C PHE A 55 -25.75 6.30 1.68
N ALA A 56 -25.85 7.04 0.56
CA ALA A 56 -27.13 7.43 -0.01
C ALA A 56 -27.89 6.25 -0.62
N ASN A 57 -27.17 5.22 -1.09
CA ASN A 57 -27.73 4.03 -1.70
C ASN A 57 -26.76 2.84 -1.55
N ASP A 58 -27.26 1.64 -1.86
CA ASP A 58 -26.50 0.39 -1.76
C ASP A 58 -25.31 0.34 -2.73
N GLN A 59 -25.39 1.02 -3.88
CA GLN A 59 -24.31 1.05 -4.86
C GLN A 59 -23.09 1.79 -4.29
N ASP A 60 -23.30 2.96 -3.68
CA ASP A 60 -22.22 3.75 -3.07
C ASP A 60 -21.55 2.99 -1.92
N PHE A 61 -22.33 2.27 -1.11
CA PHE A 61 -21.80 1.40 -0.07
C PHE A 61 -20.92 0.29 -0.64
N ILE A 62 -21.38 -0.38 -1.72
CA ILE A 62 -20.60 -1.45 -2.38
C ILE A 62 -19.32 -0.90 -2.99
N GLU A 63 -19.36 0.26 -3.65
CA GLU A 63 -18.16 0.89 -4.21
C GLU A 63 -17.16 1.29 -3.12
N ALA A 64 -17.63 1.79 -1.98
CA ALA A 64 -16.76 2.03 -0.83
C ALA A 64 -16.09 0.74 -0.33
N LEU A 65 -16.83 -0.37 -0.17
CA LEU A 65 -16.26 -1.66 0.23
C LEU A 65 -15.17 -2.12 -0.76
N LYS A 66 -15.44 -2.02 -2.07
CA LYS A 66 -14.49 -2.38 -3.12
C LYS A 66 -13.22 -1.53 -3.06
N ALA A 67 -13.35 -0.22 -2.89
CA ALA A 67 -12.21 0.69 -2.80
C ALA A 67 -11.30 0.35 -1.60
N HIS A 68 -11.87 0.07 -0.42
CA HIS A 68 -11.09 -0.35 0.76
C HIS A 68 -10.39 -1.70 0.52
N HIS A 69 -11.10 -2.67 -0.07
CA HIS A 69 -10.52 -3.96 -0.40
C HIS A 69 -9.40 -3.86 -1.44
N ALA A 70 -9.54 -2.99 -2.44
CA ALA A 70 -8.52 -2.74 -3.45
C ALA A 70 -7.20 -2.25 -2.84
N VAL A 71 -7.25 -1.31 -1.89
CA VAL A 71 -6.05 -0.85 -1.16
C VAL A 71 -5.40 -2.01 -0.39
N MET A 72 -6.18 -2.82 0.32
CA MET A 72 -5.63 -3.96 1.07
C MET A 72 -4.96 -4.99 0.14
N GLN A 73 -5.57 -5.28 -1.02
CA GLN A 73 -5.02 -6.20 -2.01
C GLN A 73 -3.76 -5.65 -2.68
N ALA A 74 -3.73 -4.36 -3.03
CA ALA A 74 -2.56 -3.71 -3.57
C ALA A 74 -1.41 -3.68 -2.55
N ALA A 75 -1.70 -3.38 -1.28
CA ALA A 75 -0.72 -3.39 -0.19
C ALA A 75 -0.14 -4.79 0.04
N MET A 76 -0.97 -5.83 -0.02
CA MET A 76 -0.52 -7.21 0.07
C MET A 76 0.43 -7.59 -1.09
N LYS A 77 0.11 -7.18 -2.32
CA LYS A 77 0.98 -7.41 -3.49
C LYS A 77 2.30 -6.65 -3.37
N CYS A 78 2.24 -5.36 -3.02
CA CYS A 78 3.43 -4.53 -2.76
C CYS A 78 4.30 -5.14 -1.64
N LYS A 79 3.69 -5.69 -0.60
CA LYS A 79 4.39 -6.38 0.50
C LYS A 79 5.26 -7.53 -0.01
N GLN A 80 4.77 -8.33 -0.94
CA GLN A 80 5.39 -9.58 -1.40
C GLN A 80 6.27 -9.43 -2.65
N SER A 81 6.31 -8.25 -3.27
CA SER A 81 7.04 -8.01 -4.52
C SER A 81 8.23 -7.07 -4.33
N VAL A 82 9.17 -7.10 -5.28
CA VAL A 82 10.26 -6.12 -5.45
C VAL A 82 10.06 -5.26 -6.71
N ASP A 83 9.03 -5.55 -7.50
CA ASP A 83 8.66 -4.76 -8.68
C ASP A 83 8.00 -3.44 -8.23
N THR A 84 8.57 -2.32 -8.68
CA THR A 84 8.09 -0.97 -8.37
C THR A 84 6.67 -0.73 -8.88
N ALA A 85 6.21 -1.42 -9.93
CA ALA A 85 4.83 -1.31 -10.42
C ALA A 85 3.80 -1.70 -9.36
N THR A 86 4.16 -2.54 -8.38
CA THR A 86 3.26 -2.88 -7.26
C THR A 86 3.12 -1.77 -6.24
N ALA A 87 4.14 -0.92 -6.08
CA ALA A 87 4.07 0.28 -5.27
C ALA A 87 3.24 1.35 -5.98
N ASP A 88 3.42 1.55 -7.29
CA ASP A 88 2.61 2.47 -8.09
C ASP A 88 1.12 2.11 -8.04
N ALA A 89 0.80 0.80 -8.12
CA ALA A 89 -0.57 0.33 -7.99
C ALA A 89 -1.16 0.55 -6.59
N LEU A 90 -0.33 0.48 -5.53
CA LEU A 90 -0.75 0.80 -4.17
C LEU A 90 -1.00 2.30 -4.01
N ASP A 91 -0.11 3.16 -4.53
CA ASP A 91 -0.28 4.61 -4.48
C ASP A 91 -1.56 5.03 -5.21
N HIS A 92 -1.81 4.50 -6.41
CA HIS A 92 -3.04 4.78 -7.14
C HIS A 92 -4.30 4.33 -6.38
N ALA A 93 -4.28 3.13 -5.78
CA ALA A 93 -5.39 2.64 -4.97
C ALA A 93 -5.64 3.54 -3.75
N ILE A 94 -4.58 4.04 -3.09
CA ILE A 94 -4.67 4.96 -1.96
C ILE A 94 -5.24 6.31 -2.39
N GLU A 95 -4.84 6.84 -3.55
CA GLU A 95 -5.38 8.10 -4.08
C GLU A 95 -6.89 8.00 -4.35
N ASP A 96 -7.32 6.93 -5.03
CA ASP A 96 -8.73 6.71 -5.32
C ASP A 96 -9.56 6.50 -4.06
N PHE A 97 -9.04 5.70 -3.13
CA PHE A 97 -9.63 5.53 -1.80
C PHE A 97 -9.70 6.85 -1.02
N GLY A 98 -8.63 7.65 -1.08
CA GLY A 98 -8.45 8.88 -0.33
C GLY A 98 -9.46 9.97 -0.68
N LYS A 99 -10.00 9.95 -1.91
CA LYS A 99 -11.08 10.85 -2.35
C LYS A 99 -12.35 10.74 -1.48
N MET A 100 -12.57 9.62 -0.79
CA MET A 100 -13.69 9.48 0.17
C MET A 100 -13.43 10.20 1.50
N TYR A 101 -12.17 10.54 1.81
CA TYR A 101 -11.74 11.08 3.10
C TYR A 101 -11.26 12.53 3.01
N LEU A 102 -10.80 12.96 1.85
CA LEU A 102 -10.31 14.30 1.58
C LEU A 102 -11.42 15.09 0.88
N LYS A 103 -11.80 16.23 1.46
CA LYS A 103 -12.69 17.23 0.85
C LYS A 103 -11.89 18.28 0.12
#